data_AF-A0A3D0JZB4-F1
#
_entry.id   AF-A0A3D0JZB4-F1
#
_cell.length_a   1.000
_cell.length_b   1.000
_cell.length_c   1.000
_cell.angle_alpha   90.00
_cell.angle_beta   90.00
_cell.angle_gamma   90.00
#
_symmetry.space_group_name_H-M   'P 1'
#
loop_
_entity.id
_entity.type
_entity.pdbx_description
1 polymer ?
#
loop_
_entity_poly.entity_id
_entity_poly.type
_entity_poly.pdbx_seq_one_letter_code
_entity_poly.pdbx_strand_id
1 'polypeptide(L)'
;MRREDFAICAERLRALCIRLERLEERTGRCIHVDIEPEPGCAIERLEAVGTFFERHLLGGPDDARVLRYLRTCVDCCHAAVMFEDFARGIEALDERSIRIGRVQVSSAIDVDMDGSSAASRTALESFRDPRWLHQVVVRDDDGHRFHEDLDDALACEPGGHWRIHFHVPVHLKTVGSLGTTQSQLIDAIELLRGRNEALDWEVETYAWSALPDAIRPDELADGIAAELQWTRARLADEESP
;
A
#
# COMPACT_ATOMS: atom_id res chain seq x y z
N MET A 1 -5.15 4.54 18.85
CA MET A 1 -4.18 3.79 19.68
C MET A 1 -3.60 4.69 20.77
N ARG A 2 -3.23 4.19 21.96
CA ARG A 2 -2.65 5.02 23.04
C ARG A 2 -1.15 5.17 22.85
N ARG A 3 -0.59 6.29 23.33
CA ARG A 3 0.86 6.59 23.25
C ARG A 3 1.75 5.51 23.88
N GLU A 4 1.23 4.83 24.91
CA GLU A 4 1.91 3.74 25.61
C GLU A 4 2.10 2.50 24.73
N ASP A 5 1.17 2.23 23.80
CA ASP A 5 1.21 1.05 22.94
C ASP A 5 2.40 1.12 21.95
N PHE A 6 2.72 2.32 21.45
CA PHE A 6 3.88 2.53 20.56
C PHE A 6 5.22 2.32 21.26
N ALA A 7 5.35 2.70 22.54
CA ALA A 7 6.58 2.51 23.30
C ALA A 7 6.86 1.01 23.51
N ILE A 8 5.83 0.25 23.90
CA ILE A 8 5.93 -1.21 24.06
C ILE A 8 6.27 -1.88 22.73
N CYS A 9 5.62 -1.46 21.64
CA CYS A 9 5.92 -1.97 20.30
C CYS A 9 7.40 -1.74 19.94
N ALA A 10 7.89 -0.51 20.14
CA ALA A 10 9.27 -0.16 19.83
C ALA A 10 10.31 -0.95 20.66
N GLU A 11 10.04 -1.22 21.94
CA GLU A 11 10.90 -2.09 22.75
C GLU A 11 10.97 -3.51 22.18
N ARG A 12 9.84 -4.06 21.74
CA ARG A 12 9.77 -5.41 21.14
C ARG A 12 10.48 -5.46 19.78
N LEU A 13 10.33 -4.43 18.96
CA LEU A 13 11.03 -4.30 17.68
C LEU A 13 12.56 -4.18 17.87
N ARG A 14 13.04 -3.44 18.88
CA ARG A 14 14.47 -3.41 19.21
C ARG A 14 14.99 -4.78 19.68
N ALA A 15 14.23 -5.48 20.52
CA ALA A 15 14.59 -6.84 20.93
C ALA A 15 14.64 -7.82 19.74
N LEU A 16 13.73 -7.65 18.77
CA LEU A 16 13.75 -8.39 17.52
C LEU A 16 15.03 -8.10 16.72
N CYS A 17 15.44 -6.82 16.58
CA CYS A 17 16.68 -6.46 15.89
C CYS A 17 17.91 -7.16 16.48
N ILE A 18 18.01 -7.25 17.82
CA ILE A 18 19.09 -8.00 18.49
C ILE A 18 19.06 -9.48 18.11
N ARG A 19 17.86 -10.06 17.97
CA ARG A 19 17.72 -11.47 17.60
C ARG A 19 18.08 -11.71 16.13
N LEU A 20 17.68 -10.80 15.23
CA LEU A 20 18.00 -10.85 13.80
C LEU A 20 19.51 -10.71 13.56
N GLU A 21 20.18 -9.83 14.29
CA GLU A 21 21.63 -9.72 14.23
C GLU A 21 22.35 -11.00 14.62
N ARG A 22 21.98 -11.59 15.77
CA ARG A 22 22.53 -12.88 16.20
C ARG A 22 22.25 -14.01 15.21
N LEU A 23 21.13 -13.93 14.47
CA LEU A 23 20.81 -14.91 13.44
C LEU A 23 21.70 -14.70 12.21
N GLU A 24 21.91 -13.46 11.80
CA GLU A 24 22.83 -13.11 10.73
C GLU A 24 24.27 -13.53 11.07
N GLU A 25 24.79 -13.22 12.25
CA GLU A 25 26.12 -13.64 12.70
C GLU A 25 26.32 -15.16 12.63
N ARG A 26 25.27 -15.93 12.96
CA ARG A 26 25.32 -17.40 12.98
C ARG A 26 25.17 -18.04 11.61
N THR A 27 24.47 -17.39 10.68
CA THR A 27 24.03 -18.01 9.42
C THR A 27 24.58 -17.33 8.18
N GLY A 28 25.15 -16.13 8.32
CA GLY A 28 25.53 -15.25 7.22
C GLY A 28 24.34 -14.66 6.45
N ARG A 29 23.09 -14.86 6.92
CA ARG A 29 21.87 -14.41 6.24
C ARG A 29 21.25 -13.23 6.97
N CYS A 30 21.14 -12.10 6.28
CA CYS A 30 20.40 -10.94 6.76
C CYS A 30 18.90 -11.15 6.57
N ILE A 31 18.13 -11.01 7.66
CA ILE A 31 16.66 -10.97 7.63
C ILE A 31 16.26 -9.63 8.22
N HIS A 32 15.47 -8.86 7.47
CA HIS A 32 14.86 -7.62 7.95
C HIS A 32 13.34 -7.76 8.01
N VAL A 33 12.70 -6.87 8.77
CA VAL A 33 11.25 -6.76 8.88
C VAL A 33 10.83 -5.40 8.39
N ASP A 34 9.82 -5.41 7.53
CA ASP A 34 9.35 -4.23 6.82
C ASP A 34 8.03 -3.80 7.47
N ILE A 35 8.01 -2.59 8.04
CA ILE A 35 6.81 -2.00 8.63
C ILE A 35 5.98 -1.44 7.48
N GLU A 36 4.76 -1.94 7.34
CA GLU A 36 3.81 -1.52 6.34
C GLU A 36 2.75 -0.60 6.98
N PRO A 37 2.57 0.62 6.47
CA PRO A 37 1.41 1.43 6.83
C PRO A 37 0.16 0.93 6.11
N GLU A 38 -0.98 0.90 6.81
CA GLU A 38 -2.24 0.38 6.26
C GLU A 38 -3.44 1.28 6.69
N PRO A 39 -4.42 1.54 5.82
CA PRO A 39 -5.64 2.27 6.19
C PRO A 39 -6.34 1.69 7.43
N GLY A 40 -6.69 2.54 8.39
CA GLY A 40 -7.37 2.10 9.63
C GLY A 40 -6.45 1.47 10.68
N CYS A 41 -5.17 1.24 10.37
CA CYS A 41 -4.19 0.78 11.35
C CYS A 41 -3.63 1.93 12.19
N ALA A 42 -2.78 1.59 13.16
CA ALA A 42 -2.13 2.57 14.02
C ALA A 42 -1.14 3.50 13.29
N ILE A 43 -0.54 2.99 12.21
CA ILE A 43 0.32 3.72 11.29
C ILE A 43 -0.31 3.54 9.92
N GLU A 44 -0.89 4.61 9.38
CA GLU A 44 -1.66 4.54 8.14
C GLU A 44 -0.91 5.09 6.93
N ARG A 45 0.21 5.77 7.15
CA ARG A 45 0.93 6.53 6.11
C ARG A 45 2.44 6.39 6.22
N LEU A 46 3.15 6.57 5.11
CA LEU A 46 4.62 6.51 5.05
C LEU A 46 5.26 7.57 5.95
N GLU A 47 4.75 8.80 5.95
CA GLU A 47 5.23 9.86 6.86
C GLU A 47 5.09 9.46 8.35
N ALA A 48 4.03 8.72 8.68
CA ALA A 48 3.78 8.23 10.03
C ALA A 48 4.76 7.11 10.41
N VAL A 49 5.22 6.29 9.46
CA VAL A 49 6.34 5.35 9.67
C VAL A 49 7.60 6.12 10.03
N GLY A 50 7.95 7.16 9.27
CA GLY A 50 9.09 8.04 9.58
C GLY A 50 8.99 8.63 10.99
N THR A 51 7.83 9.18 11.33
CA THR A 51 7.55 9.72 12.67
C THR A 51 7.69 8.65 13.77
N PHE A 52 7.24 7.42 13.51
CA PHE A 52 7.36 6.32 14.47
C PHE A 52 8.83 5.95 14.72
N PHE A 53 9.64 5.86 13.66
CA PHE A 53 11.08 5.62 13.79
C PHE A 53 11.75 6.73 14.60
N GLU A 54 11.55 7.98 14.22
CA GLU A 54 12.14 9.15 14.87
C GLU A 54 11.79 9.22 16.36
N ARG A 55 10.52 9.05 16.71
CA ARG A 55 10.05 9.24 18.09
C ARG A 55 10.27 8.03 18.99
N HIS A 56 10.27 6.83 18.43
CA HIS A 56 10.18 5.61 19.23
C HIS A 56 11.30 4.62 18.99
N LEU A 57 11.96 4.57 17.83
CA LEU A 57 12.98 3.56 17.50
C LEU A 57 14.40 4.12 17.48
N LEU A 58 14.58 5.37 17.04
CA LEU A 58 15.88 6.03 16.86
C LEU A 58 16.22 7.00 18.01
N GLY A 59 17.43 7.58 17.97
CA GLY A 59 17.94 8.53 18.96
C GLY A 59 18.80 7.88 20.05
N GLY A 60 19.29 6.65 19.82
CA GLY A 60 20.07 5.88 20.77
C GLY A 60 21.29 5.18 20.18
N PRO A 61 22.04 4.42 20.99
CA PRO A 61 23.24 3.71 20.53
C PRO A 61 22.95 2.56 19.54
N ASP A 62 21.70 2.11 19.46
CA ASP A 62 21.29 0.98 18.62
C ASP A 62 20.76 1.38 17.23
N ASP A 63 20.79 2.67 16.87
CA ASP A 63 20.18 3.20 15.64
C ASP A 63 20.66 2.48 14.37
N ALA A 64 21.97 2.20 14.27
CA ALA A 64 22.53 1.47 13.14
C ALA A 64 21.98 0.03 13.04
N ARG A 65 21.71 -0.61 14.18
CA ARG A 65 21.11 -1.95 14.25
C ARG A 65 19.64 -1.89 13.84
N VAL A 66 18.91 -0.90 14.34
CA VAL A 66 17.50 -0.67 13.99
C VAL A 66 17.36 -0.46 12.48
N LEU A 67 18.11 0.46 11.88
CA LEU A 67 18.07 0.74 10.44
C LEU A 67 18.60 -0.43 9.57
N ARG A 68 19.36 -1.35 10.16
CA ARG A 68 19.80 -2.57 9.48
C ARG A 68 18.65 -3.56 9.29
N TYR A 69 17.86 -3.78 10.35
CA TYR A 69 16.90 -4.89 10.42
C TYR A 69 15.44 -4.46 10.38
N LEU A 70 15.13 -3.18 10.56
CA LEU A 70 13.81 -2.63 10.30
C LEU A 70 13.87 -1.72 9.08
N ARG A 71 12.87 -1.89 8.23
CA ARG A 71 12.67 -1.13 7.00
C ARG A 71 11.18 -0.83 6.85
N THR A 72 10.81 -0.28 5.70
CA THR A 72 9.42 -0.01 5.35
C THR A 72 9.00 -0.87 4.16
N CYS A 73 7.77 -1.39 4.21
CA CYS A 73 7.09 -1.91 3.04
C CYS A 73 6.28 -0.76 2.45
N VAL A 74 6.40 -0.54 1.15
CA VAL A 74 5.59 0.46 0.43
C VAL A 74 4.51 -0.29 -0.33
N ASP A 75 3.30 -0.35 0.23
CA ASP A 75 2.12 -0.78 -0.51
C ASP A 75 1.51 0.40 -1.28
N CYS A 76 1.47 0.26 -2.61
CA CYS A 76 0.99 1.33 -3.49
C CYS A 76 -0.54 1.49 -3.44
N CYS A 77 -1.28 0.42 -3.17
CA CYS A 77 -2.72 0.48 -2.94
C CYS A 77 -3.04 1.25 -1.66
N HIS A 78 -2.42 0.91 -0.54
CA HIS A 78 -2.61 1.55 0.76
C HIS A 78 -2.31 3.05 0.71
N ALA A 79 -1.13 3.41 0.20
CA ALA A 79 -0.74 4.82 0.08
C ALA A 79 -1.68 5.58 -0.88
N ALA A 80 -2.13 4.95 -1.97
CA ALA A 80 -3.12 5.56 -2.85
C ALA A 80 -4.47 5.75 -2.14
N VAL A 81 -4.99 4.74 -1.43
CA VAL A 81 -6.24 4.83 -0.66
C VAL A 81 -6.20 5.97 0.35
N MET A 82 -5.07 6.17 1.04
CA MET A 82 -4.90 7.25 2.00
C MET A 82 -4.70 8.64 1.37
N PHE A 83 -4.79 8.73 0.02
CA PHE A 83 -4.49 9.91 -0.79
C PHE A 83 -3.13 10.52 -0.46
N GLU A 84 -2.12 9.68 -0.21
CA GLU A 84 -0.78 10.14 0.09
C GLU A 84 -0.11 10.83 -1.10
N ASP A 85 0.67 11.85 -0.79
CA ASP A 85 1.73 12.31 -1.69
C ASP A 85 2.90 11.33 -1.56
N PHE A 86 3.01 10.44 -2.54
CA PHE A 86 4.05 9.40 -2.56
C PHE A 86 5.46 9.98 -2.44
N ALA A 87 5.77 11.05 -3.18
CA ALA A 87 7.12 11.61 -3.17
C ALA A 87 7.49 12.12 -1.77
N ARG A 88 6.54 12.80 -1.12
CA ARG A 88 6.71 13.30 0.25
C ARG A 88 6.80 12.18 1.29
N GLY A 89 5.99 11.12 1.12
CA GLY A 89 6.06 9.93 1.97
C GLY A 89 7.43 9.26 1.90
N ILE A 90 7.98 9.10 0.69
CA ILE A 90 9.33 8.54 0.47
C ILE A 90 10.41 9.47 1.02
N GLU A 91 10.31 10.78 0.81
CA GLU A 91 11.24 11.78 1.37
C GLU A 91 11.29 11.67 2.90
N ALA A 92 10.15 11.52 3.57
CA ALA A 92 10.10 11.37 5.02
C ALA A 92 10.84 10.12 5.54
N LEU A 93 10.90 9.04 4.75
CA LEU A 93 11.70 7.85 5.06
C LEU A 93 13.20 8.14 4.85
N ASP A 94 13.54 8.76 3.72
CA ASP A 94 14.91 9.07 3.31
C ASP A 94 15.61 10.01 4.31
N GLU A 95 14.92 11.05 4.78
CA GLU A 95 15.40 11.98 5.82
C GLU A 95 15.86 11.27 7.10
N ARG A 96 15.29 10.10 7.37
CA ARG A 96 15.56 9.28 8.57
C ARG A 96 16.41 8.06 8.26
N SER A 97 16.94 7.97 7.03
CA SER A 97 17.72 6.83 6.54
C SER A 97 16.99 5.49 6.64
N ILE A 98 15.65 5.52 6.63
CA ILE A 98 14.81 4.32 6.67
C ILE A 98 14.78 3.74 5.27
N ARG A 99 15.25 2.50 5.13
CA ARG A 99 15.28 1.82 3.84
C ARG A 99 13.92 1.23 3.50
N ILE A 100 13.68 1.06 2.21
CA ILE A 100 12.51 0.34 1.70
C ILE A 100 12.96 -1.09 1.45
N GLY A 101 12.29 -2.05 2.09
CA GLY A 101 12.62 -3.47 1.96
C GLY A 101 11.82 -4.15 0.85
N ARG A 102 10.56 -3.73 0.69
CA ARG A 102 9.59 -4.28 -0.27
C ARG A 102 8.74 -3.16 -0.84
N VAL A 103 8.37 -3.30 -2.10
CA VAL A 103 7.32 -2.53 -2.75
C VAL A 103 6.25 -3.51 -3.19
N GLN A 104 5.02 -3.35 -2.70
CA GLN A 104 3.85 -4.04 -3.21
C GLN A 104 3.28 -3.22 -4.36
N VAL A 105 3.35 -3.82 -5.54
CA VAL A 105 2.76 -3.36 -6.79
C VAL A 105 1.30 -3.79 -6.76
N SER A 106 0.49 -2.92 -6.20
CA SER A 106 -0.93 -3.11 -5.94
C SER A 106 -1.72 -1.86 -6.39
N SER A 107 -3.00 -2.04 -6.69
CA SER A 107 -3.89 -0.96 -7.13
C SER A 107 -5.26 -1.10 -6.47
N ALA A 108 -5.92 0.03 -6.24
CA ALA A 108 -7.20 0.17 -5.57
C ALA A 108 -8.28 0.65 -6.56
N ILE A 109 -9.54 0.63 -6.14
CA ILE A 109 -10.63 1.28 -6.88
C ILE A 109 -10.58 2.79 -6.62
N ASP A 110 -10.79 3.58 -7.68
CA ASP A 110 -10.80 5.04 -7.66
C ASP A 110 -12.06 5.55 -8.39
N VAL A 111 -12.92 6.30 -7.70
CA VAL A 111 -14.19 6.78 -8.26
C VAL A 111 -14.58 8.16 -7.73
N ASP A 112 -14.78 9.10 -8.65
CA ASP A 112 -15.41 10.39 -8.36
C ASP A 112 -16.93 10.21 -8.33
N MET A 113 -17.52 10.25 -7.14
CA MET A 113 -18.96 10.04 -6.95
C MET A 113 -19.79 11.23 -7.44
N ASP A 114 -19.25 12.45 -7.45
CA ASP A 114 -19.98 13.64 -7.92
C ASP A 114 -20.15 13.63 -9.44
N GLY A 115 -19.14 13.10 -10.15
CA GLY A 115 -19.19 12.85 -11.60
C GLY A 115 -19.72 11.46 -11.99
N SER A 116 -19.99 10.58 -11.03
CA SER A 116 -20.28 9.16 -11.30
C SER A 116 -21.63 8.92 -11.99
N SER A 117 -21.65 7.97 -12.92
CA SER A 117 -22.89 7.46 -13.50
C SER A 117 -23.64 6.56 -12.50
N ALA A 118 -24.95 6.38 -12.69
CA ALA A 118 -25.71 5.38 -11.94
C ALA A 118 -25.09 3.97 -12.07
N ALA A 119 -24.51 3.65 -13.22
CA ALA A 119 -23.83 2.38 -13.45
C ALA A 119 -22.58 2.22 -12.57
N SER A 120 -21.79 3.28 -12.36
CA SER A 120 -20.63 3.26 -11.45
C SER A 120 -21.06 3.03 -10.01
N ARG A 121 -22.15 3.67 -9.57
CA ARG A 121 -22.71 3.47 -8.22
C ARG A 121 -23.20 2.03 -8.02
N THR A 122 -23.90 1.46 -9.00
CA THR A 122 -24.29 0.05 -8.97
C THR A 122 -23.10 -0.90 -9.05
N ALA A 123 -22.06 -0.57 -9.82
CA ALA A 123 -20.87 -1.40 -9.93
C ALA A 123 -20.16 -1.54 -8.57
N LEU A 124 -20.11 -0.50 -7.74
CA LEU A 124 -19.55 -0.58 -6.38
C LEU A 124 -20.23 -1.64 -5.52
N GLU A 125 -21.55 -1.84 -5.66
CA GLU A 125 -22.27 -2.87 -4.91
C GLU A 125 -21.75 -4.29 -5.19
N SER A 126 -21.19 -4.52 -6.38
CA SER A 126 -20.63 -5.83 -6.75
C SER A 126 -19.29 -6.15 -6.07
N PHE A 127 -18.64 -5.16 -5.46
CA PHE A 127 -17.38 -5.32 -4.71
C PHE A 127 -17.60 -5.52 -3.21
N ARG A 128 -18.85 -5.56 -2.73
CA ARG A 128 -19.15 -5.93 -1.35
C ARG A 128 -18.77 -7.40 -1.12
N ASP A 129 -17.92 -7.67 -0.14
CA ASP A 129 -17.54 -9.01 0.27
C ASP A 129 -17.63 -9.15 1.79
N PRO A 130 -18.42 -10.10 2.34
CA PRO A 130 -18.58 -10.25 3.79
C PRO A 130 -17.34 -10.83 4.50
N ARG A 131 -16.32 -11.25 3.76
CA ARG A 131 -15.11 -11.90 4.30
C ARG A 131 -13.99 -10.91 4.59
N TRP A 132 -13.93 -9.81 3.84
CA TRP A 132 -12.82 -8.86 3.86
C TRP A 132 -13.35 -7.45 4.11
N LEU A 133 -12.56 -6.64 4.82
CA LEU A 133 -12.85 -5.21 4.96
C LEU A 133 -12.35 -4.48 3.72
N HIS A 134 -13.13 -3.52 3.26
CA HIS A 134 -12.79 -2.64 2.14
C HIS A 134 -12.74 -1.21 2.64
N GLN A 135 -11.66 -0.86 3.36
CA GLN A 135 -11.52 0.49 3.91
C GLN A 135 -11.70 1.54 2.81
N VAL A 136 -12.55 2.54 3.06
CA VAL A 136 -12.84 3.62 2.10
C VAL A 136 -12.34 4.94 2.65
N VAL A 137 -11.59 5.67 1.84
CA VAL A 137 -11.31 7.08 2.09
C VAL A 137 -12.06 7.91 1.06
N VAL A 138 -12.86 8.85 1.55
CA VAL A 138 -13.57 9.85 0.77
C VAL A 138 -12.85 11.17 0.89
N ARG A 139 -12.53 11.81 -0.23
CA ARG A 139 -11.95 13.15 -0.31
C ARG A 139 -12.93 14.12 -0.97
N ASP A 140 -13.20 15.23 -0.31
CA ASP A 140 -13.96 16.36 -0.86
C ASP A 140 -13.42 17.70 -0.32
N ASP A 141 -14.18 18.78 -0.50
CA ASP A 141 -13.81 20.13 -0.05
C ASP A 141 -13.64 20.24 1.47
N ASP A 142 -14.26 19.36 2.26
CA ASP A 142 -14.17 19.35 3.72
C ASP A 142 -12.98 18.51 4.23
N GLY A 143 -12.25 17.82 3.34
CA GLY A 143 -11.06 17.04 3.64
C GLY A 143 -11.24 15.54 3.38
N HIS A 144 -10.64 14.71 4.23
CA HIS A 144 -10.69 13.24 4.10
C HIS A 144 -11.55 12.62 5.20
N ARG A 145 -12.43 11.69 4.83
CA ARG A 145 -13.23 10.86 5.76
C ARG A 145 -12.91 9.39 5.53
N PHE A 146 -12.73 8.65 6.61
CA PHE A 146 -12.43 7.23 6.60
C PHE A 146 -13.67 6.43 7.01
N HIS A 147 -13.91 5.33 6.31
CA HIS A 147 -14.91 4.31 6.63
C HIS A 147 -14.22 2.95 6.72
N GLU A 148 -14.60 2.16 7.73
CA GLU A 148 -13.98 0.86 8.02
C GLU A 148 -14.28 -0.18 6.94
N ASP A 149 -15.42 -0.04 6.26
CA ASP A 149 -15.82 -0.87 5.13
C ASP A 149 -16.62 -0.10 4.06
N LEU A 150 -16.70 -0.66 2.86
CA LEU A 150 -17.50 -0.16 1.74
C LEU A 150 -19.00 -0.09 2.05
N ASP A 151 -19.51 -1.02 2.86
CA ASP A 151 -20.91 -1.03 3.27
C ASP A 151 -21.29 0.24 4.05
N ASP A 152 -20.41 0.71 4.93
CA ASP A 152 -20.60 1.91 5.74
C ASP A 152 -20.56 3.17 4.88
N ALA A 153 -19.58 3.27 3.97
CA ALA A 153 -19.45 4.39 3.05
C ALA A 153 -20.71 4.53 2.16
N LEU A 154 -21.17 3.42 1.57
CA LEU A 154 -22.36 3.40 0.72
C LEU A 154 -23.64 3.81 1.46
N ALA A 155 -23.70 3.63 2.78
CA ALA A 155 -24.87 4.01 3.58
C ALA A 155 -24.92 5.51 3.89
N CYS A 156 -23.78 6.20 3.91
CA CYS A 156 -23.67 7.56 4.46
C CYS A 156 -23.15 8.62 3.48
N GLU A 157 -22.44 8.23 2.43
CA GLU A 157 -21.71 9.16 1.57
C GLU A 157 -22.36 9.24 0.16
N PRO A 158 -22.92 10.39 -0.24
CA PRO A 158 -23.54 10.52 -1.56
C PRO A 158 -22.58 11.03 -2.66
N GLY A 159 -21.44 11.62 -2.29
CA GLY A 159 -20.56 12.38 -3.19
C GLY A 159 -19.08 12.28 -2.81
N GLY A 160 -18.24 13.12 -3.41
CA GLY A 160 -16.80 13.16 -3.20
C GLY A 160 -16.01 12.11 -3.97
N HIS A 161 -14.68 12.16 -3.84
CA HIS A 161 -13.76 11.27 -4.52
C HIS A 161 -13.36 10.11 -3.62
N TRP A 162 -13.75 8.90 -3.97
CA TRP A 162 -13.53 7.72 -3.16
C TRP A 162 -12.32 6.94 -3.67
N ARG A 163 -11.51 6.46 -2.74
CA ARG A 163 -10.60 5.36 -2.97
C ARG A 163 -10.91 4.25 -2.00
N ILE A 164 -11.06 3.04 -2.54
CA ILE A 164 -11.54 1.88 -1.81
C ILE A 164 -10.44 0.84 -1.84
N HIS A 165 -10.02 0.39 -0.66
CA HIS A 165 -9.06 -0.69 -0.51
C HIS A 165 -9.68 -2.00 -1.02
N PHE A 166 -9.37 -2.30 -2.28
CA PHE A 166 -9.71 -3.54 -2.94
C PHE A 166 -8.67 -3.77 -4.03
N HIS A 167 -7.91 -4.86 -3.94
CA HIS A 167 -6.81 -5.10 -4.87
C HIS A 167 -7.38 -5.45 -6.25
N VAL A 168 -7.23 -4.53 -7.18
CA VAL A 168 -7.64 -4.67 -8.58
C VAL A 168 -6.42 -4.89 -9.47
N PRO A 169 -6.59 -5.54 -10.65
CA PRO A 169 -5.44 -5.90 -11.47
C PRO A 169 -4.64 -4.68 -11.91
N VAL A 170 -3.33 -4.69 -11.63
CA VAL A 170 -2.47 -3.50 -11.75
C VAL A 170 -2.34 -2.94 -13.17
N HIS A 171 -2.57 -3.77 -14.18
CA HIS A 171 -2.49 -3.38 -15.59
C HIS A 171 -3.78 -2.74 -16.13
N LEU A 172 -4.89 -2.77 -15.38
CA LEU A 172 -6.16 -2.19 -15.79
C LEU A 172 -6.29 -0.74 -15.30
N LYS A 173 -6.67 0.17 -16.19
CA LYS A 173 -7.04 1.55 -15.83
C LYS A 173 -8.42 1.64 -15.18
N THR A 174 -9.29 0.72 -15.55
CA THR A 174 -10.69 0.66 -15.11
C THR A 174 -11.11 -0.78 -14.87
N VAL A 175 -11.95 -1.01 -13.87
CA VAL A 175 -12.65 -2.28 -13.64
C VAL A 175 -14.14 -2.07 -13.85
N GLY A 176 -14.65 -2.52 -15.00
CA GLY A 176 -15.99 -2.14 -15.46
C GLY A 176 -16.09 -0.62 -15.68
N SER A 177 -17.02 0.03 -14.97
CA SER A 177 -17.24 1.49 -15.02
C SER A 177 -16.54 2.26 -13.90
N LEU A 178 -15.65 1.61 -13.15
CA LEU A 178 -14.90 2.21 -12.05
C LEU A 178 -13.46 2.46 -12.48
N GLY A 179 -12.89 3.58 -12.06
CA GLY A 179 -11.47 3.85 -12.21
C GLY A 179 -10.64 3.00 -11.23
N THR A 180 -9.33 3.05 -11.43
CA THR A 180 -8.35 2.42 -10.54
C THR A 180 -7.26 3.42 -10.18
N THR A 181 -6.50 3.13 -9.12
CA THR A 181 -5.33 3.92 -8.74
C THR A 181 -4.10 3.61 -9.59
N GLN A 182 -4.24 3.00 -10.78
CA GLN A 182 -3.11 2.65 -11.63
C GLN A 182 -2.19 3.85 -11.88
N SER A 183 -2.73 5.05 -12.12
CA SER A 183 -1.88 6.25 -12.32
C SER A 183 -0.96 6.51 -11.13
N GLN A 184 -1.45 6.36 -9.90
CA GLN A 184 -0.63 6.54 -8.69
C GLN A 184 0.42 5.43 -8.56
N LEU A 185 0.07 4.20 -8.94
CA LEU A 185 1.02 3.10 -8.99
C LEU A 185 2.15 3.37 -10.00
N ILE A 186 1.85 3.98 -11.15
CA ILE A 186 2.86 4.37 -12.14
C ILE A 186 3.82 5.39 -11.54
N ASP A 187 3.28 6.46 -10.94
CA ASP A 187 4.07 7.50 -10.29
C ASP A 187 4.98 6.89 -9.19
N ALA A 188 4.45 5.97 -8.39
CA ALA A 188 5.20 5.26 -7.36
C ALA A 188 6.34 4.40 -7.95
N ILE A 189 6.06 3.65 -9.02
CA ILE A 189 7.09 2.86 -9.72
C ILE A 189 8.19 3.78 -10.26
N GLU A 190 7.84 4.90 -10.89
CA GLU A 190 8.83 5.85 -11.43
C GLU A 190 9.74 6.45 -10.35
N LEU A 191 9.17 6.79 -9.19
CA LEU A 191 9.93 7.30 -8.05
C LEU A 191 10.88 6.25 -7.44
N LEU A 192 10.48 4.98 -7.44
CA LEU A 192 11.17 3.92 -6.71
C LEU A 192 12.14 3.11 -7.58
N ARG A 193 11.87 2.94 -8.89
CA ARG A 193 12.68 2.10 -9.81
C ARG A 193 14.13 2.56 -9.98
N GLY A 194 14.40 3.85 -9.78
CA GLY A 194 15.73 4.45 -9.92
C GLY A 194 16.60 4.36 -8.67
N ARG A 195 16.10 3.77 -7.58
CA ARG A 195 16.84 3.70 -6.31
C ARG A 195 17.95 2.65 -6.40
N ASN A 196 19.13 2.97 -5.86
CA ASN A 196 20.32 2.10 -5.90
C ASN A 196 20.21 0.85 -5.01
N GLU A 197 19.16 0.74 -4.21
CA GLU A 197 18.93 -0.40 -3.34
C GLU A 197 18.24 -1.51 -4.13
N ALA A 198 18.62 -2.77 -3.90
CA ALA A 198 17.90 -3.91 -4.44
C ALA A 198 16.53 -4.00 -3.75
N LEU A 199 15.53 -3.36 -4.35
CA LEU A 199 14.14 -3.41 -3.90
C LEU A 199 13.51 -4.73 -4.34
N ASP A 200 12.81 -5.38 -3.41
CA ASP A 200 11.96 -6.52 -3.73
C ASP A 200 10.59 -6.00 -4.19
N TRP A 201 10.22 -6.31 -5.44
CA TRP A 201 8.96 -5.88 -6.04
C TRP A 201 8.00 -7.06 -6.06
N GLU A 202 6.93 -6.95 -5.30
CA GLU A 202 5.89 -7.97 -5.20
C GLU A 202 4.65 -7.50 -5.97
N VAL A 203 4.19 -8.30 -6.93
CA VAL A 203 2.91 -8.06 -7.61
C VAL A 203 1.84 -8.85 -6.88
N GLU A 204 0.91 -8.15 -6.25
CA GLU A 204 -0.13 -8.80 -5.46
C GLU A 204 -1.28 -9.30 -6.33
N THR A 205 -1.45 -10.62 -6.38
CA THR A 205 -2.38 -11.28 -7.32
C THR A 205 -3.46 -12.12 -6.63
N TYR A 206 -3.63 -12.04 -5.30
CA TYR A 206 -4.55 -12.93 -4.57
C TYR A 206 -6.04 -12.59 -4.75
N ALA A 207 -6.36 -11.42 -5.32
CA ALA A 207 -7.72 -10.88 -5.37
C ALA A 207 -8.59 -11.41 -6.52
N TRP A 208 -8.05 -12.22 -7.46
CA TRP A 208 -8.82 -12.67 -8.62
C TRP A 208 -10.12 -13.41 -8.26
N SER A 209 -10.13 -14.18 -7.17
CA SER A 209 -11.33 -14.88 -6.69
C SER A 209 -12.32 -13.99 -5.91
N ALA A 210 -11.91 -12.78 -5.54
CA ALA A 210 -12.75 -11.77 -4.89
C ALA A 210 -13.37 -10.80 -5.91
N LEU A 211 -12.72 -10.59 -7.06
CA LEU A 211 -13.25 -9.72 -8.12
C LEU A 211 -14.61 -10.20 -8.62
N PRO A 212 -15.52 -9.30 -9.05
CA PRO A 212 -16.76 -9.70 -9.71
C PRO A 212 -16.51 -10.56 -10.95
N ASP A 213 -17.36 -11.55 -11.21
CA ASP A 213 -17.20 -12.51 -12.32
C ASP A 213 -16.99 -11.82 -13.68
N ALA A 214 -17.61 -10.66 -13.90
CA ALA A 214 -17.50 -9.90 -15.15
C ALA A 214 -16.10 -9.33 -15.44
N ILE A 215 -15.20 -9.29 -14.45
CA ILE A 215 -13.85 -8.72 -14.57
C ILE A 215 -12.78 -9.82 -14.53
N ARG A 216 -13.14 -11.05 -14.13
CA ARG A 216 -12.19 -12.15 -14.03
C ARG A 216 -11.72 -12.60 -15.42
N PRO A 217 -10.44 -12.97 -15.57
CA PRO A 217 -9.96 -13.59 -16.79
C PRO A 217 -10.57 -14.98 -16.94
N ASP A 218 -10.64 -15.46 -18.18
CA ASP A 218 -11.07 -16.83 -18.47
C ASP A 218 -10.16 -17.85 -17.78
N GLU A 219 -8.85 -17.59 -17.77
CA GLU A 219 -7.85 -18.36 -17.02
C GLU A 219 -7.09 -17.48 -16.02
N LEU A 220 -7.02 -17.89 -14.76
CA LEU A 220 -6.29 -17.17 -13.71
C LEU A 220 -4.82 -16.92 -14.08
N ALA A 221 -4.19 -17.88 -14.75
CA ALA A 221 -2.80 -17.77 -15.17
C ALA A 221 -2.57 -16.58 -16.13
N ASP A 222 -3.53 -16.28 -17.00
CA ASP A 222 -3.44 -15.17 -17.95
C ASP A 222 -3.52 -13.82 -17.22
N GLY A 223 -4.39 -13.70 -16.21
CA GLY A 223 -4.47 -12.52 -15.36
C GLY A 223 -3.15 -12.23 -14.63
N ILE A 224 -2.61 -13.24 -13.94
CA ILE A 224 -1.32 -13.14 -13.23
C ILE A 224 -0.19 -12.80 -14.21
N ALA A 225 -0.16 -13.44 -15.38
CA ALA A 225 0.86 -13.18 -16.40
C ALA A 225 0.79 -11.74 -16.92
N ALA A 226 -0.42 -11.21 -17.15
CA ALA A 226 -0.61 -9.82 -17.59
C ALA A 226 -0.11 -8.81 -16.55
N GLU A 227 -0.39 -9.03 -15.27
CA GLU A 227 0.10 -8.18 -14.17
C GLU A 227 1.64 -8.19 -14.09
N LEU A 228 2.25 -9.38 -14.13
CA LEU A 228 3.71 -9.51 -14.09
C LEU A 228 4.39 -8.90 -15.32
N GLN A 229 3.84 -9.09 -16.51
CA GLN A 229 4.38 -8.51 -17.75
C GLN A 229 4.28 -6.99 -17.74
N TRP A 230 3.13 -6.45 -17.34
CA TRP A 230 2.94 -5.01 -17.23
C TRP A 230 3.92 -4.40 -16.22
N THR A 231 4.03 -4.96 -15.02
CA THR A 231 4.95 -4.49 -13.99
C THR A 231 6.39 -4.54 -14.48
N ARG A 232 6.80 -5.64 -15.12
CA ARG A 232 8.15 -5.78 -15.66
C ARG A 232 8.46 -4.71 -16.72
N ALA A 233 7.54 -4.44 -17.64
CA ALA A 233 7.73 -3.41 -18.67
C ALA A 233 7.96 -2.04 -18.03
N ARG A 234 7.18 -1.68 -16.99
CA ARG A 234 7.33 -0.41 -16.27
C ARG A 234 8.65 -0.31 -15.50
N LEU A 235 9.09 -1.39 -14.88
CA LEU A 235 10.39 -1.42 -14.21
C LEU A 235 11.56 -1.32 -15.20
N ALA A 236 11.40 -1.83 -16.41
CA ALA A 236 12.41 -1.78 -17.47
C ALA A 236 12.47 -0.43 -18.22
N ASP A 237 11.57 0.51 -17.92
CA ASP A 237 11.36 1.74 -18.70
C ASP A 237 10.96 1.47 -20.16
N GLU A 238 10.32 0.32 -20.39
CA GLU A 238 9.75 -0.02 -21.68
C GLU A 238 8.32 0.54 -21.73
N GLU A 239 8.02 1.39 -22.73
CA GLU A 239 6.63 1.76 -23.01
C GLU A 239 5.84 0.45 -23.22
N SER A 240 4.86 0.18 -22.36
CA SER A 240 3.98 -0.97 -22.54
C SER A 240 3.29 -0.87 -23.90
N PRO A 241 3.25 -1.94 -24.71
CA PRO A 241 2.59 -1.94 -26.02
C PRO A 241 1.09 -1.65 -25.94
#